data_AF-A0A838YSC9-F1
#
_entry.id   AF-A0A838YSC9-F1
#
_cell.length_a   1.000
_cell.length_b   1.000
_cell.length_c   1.000
_cell.angle_alpha   90.00
_cell.angle_beta   90.00
_cell.angle_gamma   90.00
#
_symmetry.space_group_name_H-M   'P 1'
#
loop_
_entity.id
_entity.type
_entity.pdbx_description
1 polymer ?
#
loop_
_entity_poly.entity_id
_entity_poly.type
_entity_poly.pdbx_seq_one_letter_code
_entity_poly.pdbx_strand_id
1 'polypeptide(L)'
;MVNFEKLYKKVALQVIERCHGAIKITKHGKIIEVYDTKRHIWSNGLAGLIIKEECKDANLRDWEIANVRSYVIQKLLAKSEN
;
A
#
# COMPACT_ATOMS: atom_id res chain seq x y z
N MET A 1 -12.29 7.59 20.87
CA MET A 1 -10.91 7.62 20.34
C MET A 1 -10.89 6.91 19.00
N VAL A 2 -10.48 7.60 17.92
CA VAL A 2 -10.27 6.95 16.63
C VAL A 2 -9.05 6.04 16.77
N ASN A 3 -9.21 4.75 16.49
CA ASN A 3 -8.09 3.81 16.51
C ASN A 3 -7.30 3.97 15.21
N PHE A 4 -6.30 4.86 15.22
CA PHE A 4 -5.44 5.16 14.08
C PHE A 4 -4.76 3.92 13.50
N GLU A 5 -4.40 2.95 14.35
CA GLU A 5 -3.80 1.69 13.90
C GLU A 5 -4.76 0.89 13.00
N LYS A 6 -6.04 0.84 13.39
CA LYS A 6 -7.09 0.19 12.60
C LYS A 6 -7.32 0.93 11.29
N LEU A 7 -7.24 2.26 11.31
CA LEU A 7 -7.36 3.09 10.11
C LEU A 7 -6.20 2.83 9.13
N TYR A 8 -4.95 2.84 9.60
CA TYR A 8 -3.79 2.60 8.74
C TYR A 8 -3.81 1.20 8.12
N LYS A 9 -4.18 0.17 8.90
CA LYS A 9 -4.34 -1.19 8.38
C LYS A 9 -5.43 -1.27 7.31
N LYS A 10 -6.55 -0.56 7.51
CA LYS A 10 -7.64 -0.50 6.53
C LYS A 10 -7.18 0.16 5.22
N VAL A 11 -6.51 1.30 5.29
CA VAL A 11 -5.99 1.99 4.10
C VAL A 11 -4.93 1.14 3.39
N ALA A 12 -4.06 0.45 4.13
CA ALA A 12 -3.09 -0.47 3.55
C ALA A 12 -3.77 -1.62 2.78
N LEU A 13 -4.88 -2.17 3.29
CA LEU A 13 -5.65 -3.19 2.58
C LEU A 13 -6.27 -2.62 1.31
N GLN A 14 -6.83 -1.39 1.35
CA GLN A 14 -7.37 -0.73 0.16
C GLN A 14 -6.32 -0.53 -0.93
N VAL A 15 -5.08 -0.18 -0.56
CA VAL A 15 -3.96 -0.09 -1.50
C VAL A 15 -3.70 -1.45 -2.17
N ILE A 16 -3.65 -2.53 -1.39
CA ILE A 16 -3.38 -3.88 -1.91
C ILE A 16 -4.54 -4.35 -2.81
N GLU A 17 -5.78 -4.12 -2.38
CA GLU A 17 -6.99 -4.44 -3.14
C GLU A 17 -7.05 -3.66 -4.44
N ARG A 18 -6.75 -2.36 -4.44
CA ARG A 18 -6.65 -1.54 -5.65
C ARG A 18 -5.61 -2.08 -6.62
N CYS A 19 -4.58 -2.73 -6.13
CA CYS A 19 -3.59 -3.38 -6.99
C CYS A 19 -3.97 -4.83 -7.36
N HIS A 20 -5.15 -5.33 -6.98
CA HIS A 20 -5.54 -6.75 -7.07
C HIS A 20 -4.49 -7.71 -6.48
N GLY A 21 -3.70 -7.25 -5.51
CA GLY A 21 -2.55 -8.00 -4.99
C GLY A 21 -1.39 -8.17 -5.99
N ALA A 22 -1.46 -7.58 -7.17
CA ALA A 22 -0.41 -7.52 -8.18
C ALA A 22 0.63 -6.44 -7.80
N ILE A 23 1.28 -6.67 -6.66
CA ILE A 23 2.40 -5.86 -6.15
C ILE A 23 3.61 -6.78 -6.05
N LYS A 24 4.65 -6.50 -6.86
CA LYS A 24 5.93 -7.19 -6.77
C LYS A 24 6.80 -6.51 -5.74
N ILE A 25 7.29 -7.29 -4.78
CA ILE A 25 8.15 -6.82 -3.69
C ILE A 25 9.41 -7.70 -3.61
N THR A 26 10.54 -7.12 -3.21
CA THR A 26 11.74 -7.90 -2.89
C THR A 26 11.63 -8.52 -1.50
N LYS A 27 12.44 -9.54 -1.21
CA LYS A 27 12.56 -10.14 0.13
C LYS A 27 12.91 -9.11 1.23
N HIS A 28 13.54 -8.00 0.86
CA HIS A 28 13.90 -6.91 1.78
C HIS A 28 12.83 -5.82 1.90
N GLY A 29 11.63 -6.02 1.33
CA GLY A 29 10.51 -5.10 1.47
C GLY A 29 10.49 -3.93 0.47
N LYS A 30 11.32 -3.97 -0.58
CA LYS A 30 11.30 -2.94 -1.64
C LYS A 30 10.23 -3.28 -2.66
N ILE A 31 9.22 -2.42 -2.81
CA ILE A 31 8.22 -2.53 -3.88
C ILE A 31 8.90 -2.20 -5.21
N ILE A 32 8.81 -3.12 -6.17
CA ILE A 32 9.43 -3.02 -7.49
C ILE A 32 8.41 -2.48 -8.47
N GLU A 33 7.29 -3.19 -8.60
CA GLU A 33 6.30 -2.99 -9.65
C GLU A 33 4.89 -3.16 -9.07
N VAL A 34 3.94 -2.36 -9.54
CA VAL A 34 2.52 -2.49 -9.16
C VAL A 34 1.62 -2.34 -10.38
N TYR A 35 0.51 -3.05 -10.35
CA TYR A 35 -0.61 -2.80 -11.25
C TYR A 35 -1.61 -1.86 -10.56
N ASP A 36 -1.99 -0.76 -11.21
CA ASP A 36 -3.09 0.09 -10.73
C ASP A 36 -4.36 -0.20 -11.51
N THR A 37 -5.40 -0.67 -10.82
CA THR A 37 -6.70 -0.94 -11.45
C THR A 37 -7.44 0.31 -11.88
N LYS A 38 -7.20 1.47 -11.24
CA LYS A 38 -7.86 2.73 -11.66
C LYS A 38 -7.29 3.25 -12.98
N ARG A 39 -6.01 2.97 -13.24
CA ARG A 39 -5.29 3.45 -14.43
C ARG A 39 -5.08 2.36 -15.49
N HIS A 40 -5.29 1.10 -15.14
CA HIS A 40 -5.01 -0.07 -15.96
C HIS A 40 -3.57 -0.12 -16.49
N ILE A 41 -2.58 0.22 -15.64
CA ILE A 41 -1.16 0.22 -16.01
C ILE A 41 -0.29 -0.54 -15.01
N TRP A 42 0.79 -1.12 -15.52
CA TRP A 42 1.92 -1.61 -14.73
C TRP A 42 3.03 -0.57 -14.72
N SER A 43 3.57 -0.24 -13.54
CA SER A 43 4.69 0.70 -13.48
C SER A 43 5.58 0.52 -12.24
N ASN A 44 6.89 0.63 -12.48
CA ASN A 44 7.91 0.68 -11.44
C ASN A 44 7.89 2.07 -10.79
N GLY A 45 7.46 2.16 -9.54
CA GLY A 45 7.38 3.41 -8.78
C GLY A 45 5.97 4.00 -8.58
N LEU A 46 4.94 3.41 -9.20
CA LEU A 46 3.56 3.87 -9.04
C LEU A 46 3.01 3.55 -7.63
N ALA A 47 3.61 2.60 -6.92
CA ALA A 47 3.22 2.20 -5.58
C ALA A 47 3.14 3.37 -4.60
N GLY A 48 4.13 4.27 -4.62
CA GLY A 48 4.14 5.44 -3.76
C GLY A 48 3.00 6.41 -4.07
N LEU A 49 2.65 6.55 -5.35
CA LEU A 49 1.56 7.40 -5.80
C LEU A 49 0.20 6.80 -5.39
N ILE A 50 -0.01 5.50 -5.57
CA ILE A 50 -1.23 4.81 -5.12
C ILE A 50 -1.39 4.94 -3.61
N ILE A 51 -0.34 4.68 -2.82
CA ILE A 51 -0.39 4.83 -1.36
C ILE A 51 -0.76 6.27 -0.98
N LYS A 52 -0.15 7.27 -1.63
CA LYS A 52 -0.43 8.68 -1.35
C LYS A 52 -1.88 9.06 -1.67
N GLU A 53 -2.43 8.55 -2.77
CA GLU A 53 -3.82 8.77 -3.16
C GLU A 53 -4.79 8.18 -2.14
N GLU A 54 -4.64 6.90 -1.80
CA GLU A 54 -5.54 6.24 -0.84
C GLU A 54 -5.42 6.87 0.57
N CYS A 55 -4.23 7.34 0.97
CA CYS A 55 -4.06 8.08 2.21
C CYS A 55 -4.76 9.45 2.19
N LYS A 56 -4.70 10.16 1.05
CA LYS A 56 -5.38 11.46 0.88
C LYS A 56 -6.90 11.29 0.93
N ASP A 57 -7.42 10.25 0.27
CA ASP A 57 -8.85 9.92 0.28
C ASP A 57 -9.33 9.57 1.71
N ALA A 58 -8.44 8.98 2.53
CA ALA A 58 -8.69 8.70 3.94
C ALA A 58 -8.40 9.88 4.90
N ASN A 59 -8.06 11.07 4.37
CA ASN A 59 -7.71 12.27 5.13
C ASN A 59 -6.55 12.08 6.13
N LEU A 60 -5.55 11.27 5.74
CA LEU A 60 -4.33 11.06 6.50
C LEU A 60 -3.28 12.13 6.20
N ARG A 61 -2.50 12.53 7.22
CA ARG A 61 -1.38 13.45 7.04
C ARG A 61 -0.17 12.76 6.42
N ASP A 62 0.74 13.53 5.83
CA ASP A 62 1.92 13.00 5.14
C ASP A 62 2.80 12.09 6.03
N TRP A 63 2.92 12.41 7.32
CA TRP A 63 3.68 11.57 8.26
C TRP A 63 2.98 10.24 8.57
N GLU A 64 1.66 10.14 8.39
CA GLU A 64 0.87 8.91 8.59
C GLU A 64 1.05 7.94 7.41
N ILE A 65 1.39 8.45 6.22
CA ILE A 65 1.64 7.66 5.01
C ILE A 65 2.76 6.64 5.22
N ALA A 66 3.80 6.99 6.00
CA ALA A 66 4.89 6.09 6.31
C ALA A 66 4.42 4.84 7.07
N ASN A 67 3.44 4.99 7.98
CA ASN A 67 2.85 3.88 8.71
C ASN A 67 2.03 2.97 7.77
N VAL A 68 1.21 3.56 6.90
CA VAL A 68 0.44 2.81 5.90
C VAL A 68 1.37 2.02 4.98
N ARG A 69 2.43 2.65 4.48
CA ARG A 69 3.45 1.99 3.64
C ARG A 69 4.10 0.81 4.36
N SER A 70 4.43 0.97 5.64
CA SER A 70 4.99 -0.11 6.45
C SER A 70 4.03 -1.30 6.54
N TYR A 71 2.74 -1.04 6.79
CA TYR A 71 1.72 -2.10 6.83
C TYR A 71 1.53 -2.80 5.48
N VAL A 72 1.55 -2.05 4.36
CA VAL A 72 1.49 -2.64 3.01
C VAL A 72 2.65 -3.62 2.82
N ILE A 73 3.88 -3.20 3.13
CA ILE A 73 5.08 -4.04 3.02
C ILE A 73 4.97 -5.28 3.90
N GLN A 74 4.62 -5.12 5.18
CA GLN A 74 4.46 -6.24 6.12
C GLN A 74 3.44 -7.26 5.62
N LYS A 75 2.29 -6.79 5.09
CA LYS A 75 1.25 -7.68 4.56
C LYS A 75 1.69 -8.44 3.33
N LEU A 76 2.45 -7.80 2.44
CA LEU A 76 2.97 -8.44 1.24
C LEU A 76 4.07 -9.46 1.56
N LEU A 77 4.96 -9.14 2.50
CA LEU A 77 6.00 -10.07 2.95
C LEU A 77 5.38 -11.30 3.64
N ALA A 78 4.42 -11.09 4.55
CA ALA A 78 3.70 -12.19 5.20
C ALA A 78 2.94 -13.09 4.21
N LYS A 79 2.52 -12.57 3.05
CA LYS A 79 1.90 -13.36 1.98
C LYS A 79 2.93 -14.10 1.13
N SER A 80 4.17 -13.62 1.05
CA SER A 80 5.23 -14.25 0.25
C SER A 80 5.93 -15.41 0.98
N GLU A 81 5.77 -15.51 2.31
CA GLU A 81 6.35 -16.58 3.14
C GLU A 81 5.41 -17.79 3.33
N ASN A 82 4.17 -17.71 2.83
CA ASN A 82 3.19 -18.80 2.78
C ASN A 82 2.99 -19.31 1.36
#